data_AF-A0AA41RMC9-F1
#
_entry.id   AF-A0AA41RMC9-F1
#
_cell.length_a   1.000
_cell.length_b   1.000
_cell.length_c   1.000
_cell.angle_alpha   90.00
_cell.angle_beta   90.00
_cell.angle_gamma   90.00
#
_symmetry.space_group_name_H-M   'P 1'
#
loop_
_entity.id
_entity.type
_entity.pdbx_description
1 polymer ?
#
loop_
_entity_poly.entity_id
_entity_poly.type
_entity_poly.pdbx_seq_one_letter_code
_entity_poly.pdbx_strand_id
1 'polypeptide(L)'
;MQDGICSNLYYSIEVAGVHVVMLGSYREFGSENRTPWLIVIVHAPWYTTNIDHQLEYASVGIKNAMEELIYEARVDAVFAGHVHSYERFVRFTLYLFL
;
A
#
# COMPACT_ATOMS: atom_id res chain seq x y z
N MET A 1 -10.40 -27.28 5.66
CA MET A 1 -10.72 -26.44 4.49
C MET A 1 -11.86 -25.51 4.87
N GLN A 2 -11.48 -24.39 5.43
CA GLN A 2 -12.24 -23.18 5.78
C GLN A 2 -11.09 -22.32 6.34
N ASP A 3 -10.78 -21.11 5.85
CA ASP A 3 -11.40 -19.89 6.34
C ASP A 3 -11.08 -18.74 5.36
N GLY A 4 -11.87 -18.63 4.29
CA GLY A 4 -11.94 -17.42 3.48
C GLY A 4 -13.06 -16.55 4.00
N ILE A 5 -12.80 -15.69 4.98
CA ILE A 5 -13.80 -14.74 5.47
C ILE A 5 -13.81 -13.55 4.51
N CYS A 6 -14.71 -13.59 3.52
CA CYS A 6 -15.12 -12.43 2.74
C CYS A 6 -15.94 -11.49 3.64
N SER A 7 -15.30 -10.44 4.13
CA SER A 7 -16.00 -9.22 4.54
C SER A 7 -15.67 -8.13 3.52
N ASN A 8 -16.65 -7.29 3.15
CA ASN A 8 -16.52 -6.28 2.10
C ASN A 8 -15.67 -5.05 2.51
N LEU A 9 -14.84 -5.20 3.56
CA LEU A 9 -14.11 -4.13 4.21
C LEU A 9 -12.60 -4.39 4.20
N TYR A 10 -12.17 -5.64 4.35
CA TYR A 10 -10.77 -6.01 4.18
C TYR A 10 -10.68 -7.45 3.70
N TYR A 11 -9.65 -7.72 2.92
CA TYR A 11 -9.18 -9.08 2.69
C TYR A 11 -7.67 -9.08 2.79
N SER A 12 -7.13 -10.20 3.25
CA SER A 12 -5.72 -10.49 3.08
C SER A 12 -5.58 -11.79 2.32
N ILE A 13 -4.56 -11.85 1.47
CA ILE A 13 -4.18 -13.07 0.78
C ILE A 13 -2.71 -13.33 1.05
N GLU A 14 -2.44 -14.55 1.49
CA GLU A 14 -1.11 -15.11 1.57
C GLU A 14 -0.84 -15.86 0.28
N VAL A 15 0.11 -15.38 -0.51
CA VAL A 15 0.53 -16.07 -1.74
C VAL A 15 2.05 -16.06 -1.82
N ALA A 16 2.64 -17.25 -1.97
CA ALA A 16 4.08 -17.42 -2.16
C ALA A 16 4.98 -16.70 -1.12
N GLY A 17 4.55 -16.62 0.14
CA GLY A 17 5.31 -15.97 1.22
C GLY A 17 5.17 -14.45 1.28
N VAL A 18 4.22 -13.88 0.53
CA VAL A 18 3.86 -12.46 0.54
C VAL A 18 2.50 -12.31 1.23
N HIS A 19 2.48 -11.47 2.26
CA HIS A 19 1.25 -11.05 2.93
C HIS A 19 0.74 -9.77 2.27
N VAL A 20 -0.31 -9.92 1.46
CA VAL A 20 -1.01 -8.78 0.85
C VAL A 20 -2.19 -8.44 1.73
N VAL A 21 -2.21 -7.21 2.25
CA VAL A 21 -3.33 -6.72 3.07
C VAL A 21 -4.03 -5.58 2.36
N MET A 22 -5.31 -5.77 2.09
CA MET A 22 -6.22 -4.68 1.73
C MET A 22 -7.03 -4.33 2.97
N LEU A 23 -6.68 -3.24 3.65
CA LEU A 23 -7.26 -2.85 4.94
C LEU A 23 -8.53 -2.01 4.79
N GLY A 24 -9.53 -2.36 5.59
CA GLY A 24 -10.66 -1.53 5.98
C GLY A 24 -10.52 -1.15 7.45
N SER A 25 -11.08 -0.01 7.81
CA SER A 25 -10.78 0.80 9.01
C SER A 25 -11.04 0.21 10.40
N TYR A 26 -11.28 -1.10 10.56
CA TYR A 26 -11.83 -1.68 11.80
C TYR A 26 -11.05 -2.89 12.37
N ARG A 27 -9.75 -3.06 12.08
CA ARG A 27 -8.95 -4.16 12.69
C ARG A 27 -7.59 -3.73 13.22
N GLU A 28 -7.20 -4.33 14.34
CA GLU A 28 -5.86 -4.22 14.94
C GLU A 28 -4.85 -5.18 14.27
N PHE A 29 -3.60 -4.74 14.11
CA PHE A 29 -2.48 -5.54 13.60
C PHE A 29 -1.81 -6.33 14.75
N GLY A 30 -1.85 -7.66 14.69
CA GLY A 30 -1.14 -8.55 15.61
C GLY A 30 0.26 -8.89 15.13
N SER A 31 1.23 -8.94 16.06
CA SER A 31 2.63 -9.25 15.79
C SER A 31 2.88 -10.76 15.70
N GLU A 32 2.82 -11.35 14.51
CA GLU A 32 3.35 -12.70 14.28
C GLU A 32 4.44 -12.71 13.21
N ASN A 33 5.61 -13.23 13.61
CA ASN A 33 6.90 -13.32 12.94
C ASN A 33 6.90 -14.24 11.68
N ARG A 34 5.83 -14.23 10.88
CA ARG A 34 5.60 -15.20 9.78
C ARG A 34 5.58 -14.57 8.38
N THR A 35 5.56 -13.24 8.29
CA THR A 35 5.43 -12.51 7.02
C THR A 35 6.57 -11.50 6.90
N PRO A 36 7.72 -11.88 6.30
CA PRO A 36 8.91 -11.02 6.28
C PRO A 36 8.76 -9.79 5.38
N TRP A 37 7.74 -9.78 4.51
CA TRP A 37 7.47 -8.69 3.57
C TRP A 37 6.03 -8.20 3.75
N LEU A 38 5.89 -6.89 3.96
CA LEU A 38 4.61 -6.19 3.93
C LEU A 38 4.50 -5.40 2.63
N ILE A 39 3.52 -5.75 1.79
CA ILE A 39 3.31 -5.14 0.48
C ILE A 39 1.95 -4.46 0.42
N VAL A 40 1.91 -3.24 -0.12
CA VAL A 40 0.68 -2.48 -0.39
C VAL A 40 0.46 -2.40 -1.89
N ILE A 41 -0.80 -2.52 -2.30
CA ILE A 41 -1.22 -2.33 -3.70
C ILE A 41 -2.25 -1.21 -3.74
N VAL A 42 -2.00 -0.21 -4.56
CA VAL A 42 -2.94 0.89 -4.84
C VAL A 42 -3.24 0.94 -6.32
N HIS A 43 -4.40 1.47 -6.71
CA HIS A 43 -4.73 1.57 -8.13
C HIS A 43 -3.89 2.66 -8.83
N ALA A 44 -3.97 3.90 -8.34
CA ALA A 44 -3.25 5.05 -8.89
C ALA A 44 -2.00 5.39 -8.06
N PRO A 45 -0.87 5.71 -8.71
CA PRO A 45 0.38 6.00 -8.01
C PRO A 45 0.31 7.35 -7.29
N TRP A 46 0.80 7.39 -6.06
CA TRP A 46 0.94 8.65 -5.30
C TRP A 46 2.14 9.48 -5.74
N TYR A 47 3.13 8.82 -6.32
CA TYR A 47 4.33 9.38 -6.89
C TYR A 47 4.41 8.97 -8.36
N THR A 48 4.33 9.94 -9.26
CA THR A 48 4.39 9.70 -10.72
C THR A 48 5.03 10.89 -11.42
N THR A 49 5.91 10.62 -12.39
CA THR A 49 6.46 11.66 -13.27
C THR A 49 5.60 11.90 -14.51
N ASN A 50 4.56 11.08 -14.72
CA ASN A 50 3.60 11.28 -15.79
C ASN A 50 2.74 12.53 -15.50
N ILE A 51 2.85 13.53 -16.38
CA ILE A 51 2.19 14.83 -16.24
C ILE A 51 0.65 14.75 -16.24
N ASP A 52 0.06 13.76 -16.92
CA ASP A 52 -1.39 13.64 -17.07
C ASP A 52 -2.06 13.08 -15.80
N HIS A 53 -1.27 12.45 -14.92
CA HIS A 53 -1.75 11.76 -13.73
C HIS A 53 -1.15 12.30 -12.42
N GLN A 54 -0.51 13.47 -12.48
CA GLN A 54 -0.04 14.16 -11.28
C GLN A 54 -1.22 14.77 -10.51
N LEU A 55 -1.17 14.66 -9.19
CA LEU A 55 -2.08 15.35 -8.27
C LEU A 55 -3.58 15.04 -8.49
N GLU A 56 -3.91 13.87 -9.05
CA GLU A 56 -5.29 13.41 -9.14
C GLU A 56 -5.95 13.41 -7.76
N TYR A 57 -7.15 13.99 -7.65
CA TYR A 57 -7.82 14.25 -6.37
C TYR A 57 -7.91 13.01 -5.48
N ALA A 58 -8.31 11.86 -6.05
CA ALA A 58 -8.41 10.61 -5.31
C ALA A 58 -7.04 10.11 -4.82
N SER A 59 -6.00 10.22 -5.66
CA SER A 59 -4.63 9.82 -5.33
C SER A 59 -4.04 10.68 -4.21
N VAL A 60 -4.24 12.00 -4.26
CA VAL A 60 -3.81 12.93 -3.20
C VAL A 60 -4.57 12.67 -1.89
N GLY A 61 -5.88 12.47 -1.95
CA GLY A 61 -6.70 12.19 -0.77
C GLY A 61 -6.28 10.90 -0.06
N ILE A 62 -6.08 9.82 -0.81
CA ILE A 62 -5.65 8.53 -0.26
C ILE A 62 -4.20 8.59 0.23
N LYS A 63 -3.30 9.25 -0.50
CA LYS A 63 -1.92 9.51 -0.03
C LYS A 63 -1.92 10.20 1.33
N ASN A 64 -2.63 11.31 1.47
CA ASN A 64 -2.68 12.08 2.72
C ASN A 64 -3.28 11.28 3.88
N ALA A 65 -4.21 10.36 3.61
CA ALA A 65 -4.84 9.54 4.64
C ALA A 65 -4.02 8.31 5.07
N MET A 66 -3.18 7.76 4.17
CA MET A 66 -2.57 6.44 4.36
C MET A 66 -1.04 6.44 4.37
N GLU A 67 -0.37 7.48 3.86
CA GLU A 67 1.09 7.50 3.71
C GLU A 67 1.83 7.34 5.03
N GLU A 68 1.43 8.08 6.06
CA GLU A 68 2.02 7.96 7.40
C GLU A 68 1.79 6.56 7.99
N LEU A 69 0.57 6.01 7.82
CA LEU A 69 0.24 4.68 8.31
C LEU A 69 1.13 3.60 7.70
N ILE A 70 1.32 3.63 6.38
CA ILE A 70 2.14 2.62 5.69
C ILE A 70 3.65 2.83 5.94
N TYR A 71 4.06 4.07 6.20
CA TYR A 71 5.42 4.40 6.61
C TYR A 71 5.73 3.82 8.00
N GLU A 72 4.87 4.07 8.98
CA GLU A 72 5.01 3.55 10.35
C GLU A 72 4.90 2.01 10.40
N ALA A 73 4.05 1.42 9.54
CA ALA A 73 3.97 -0.03 9.36
C ALA A 73 5.21 -0.63 8.69
N ARG A 74 6.17 0.19 8.24
CA ARG A 74 7.40 -0.20 7.55
C ARG A 74 7.14 -1.06 6.32
N VAL A 75 6.15 -0.67 5.52
CA VAL A 75 5.87 -1.31 4.22
C VAL A 75 7.14 -1.39 3.38
N ASP A 76 7.40 -2.58 2.84
CA ASP A 76 8.61 -2.86 2.07
C ASP A 76 8.49 -2.42 0.61
N ALA A 77 7.29 -2.55 0.04
CA ALA A 77 7.00 -2.16 -1.34
C ALA A 77 5.55 -1.72 -1.53
N VAL A 78 5.36 -0.73 -2.41
CA VAL A 78 4.04 -0.31 -2.92
C VAL A 78 4.00 -0.55 -4.41
N PHE A 79 2.98 -1.27 -4.90
CA PHE A 79 2.71 -1.43 -6.32
C PHE A 79 1.51 -0.59 -6.73
N ALA A 80 1.62 0.08 -7.87
CA ALA A 80 0.57 0.90 -8.46
C ALA A 80 0.40 0.59 -9.95
N GLY A 81 -0.83 0.80 -10.46
CA GLY A 81 -1.17 0.70 -11.87
C GLY A 81 -1.62 2.06 -12.41
N HIS A 82 -2.75 2.10 -13.11
CA HIS A 82 -3.43 3.28 -13.69
C HIS A 82 -2.66 3.98 -14.81
N VAL A 83 -1.40 4.35 -14.57
CA VAL A 83 -0.53 4.97 -15.57
C VAL A 83 0.06 3.87 -16.47
N HIS A 84 -0.10 4.01 -17.79
CA HIS A 84 0.40 3.05 -18.78
C HIS A 84 1.91 3.21 -19.06
N SER A 85 2.71 3.27 -18.00
CA SER A 85 4.17 3.34 -18.04
C SER A 85 4.77 2.58 -16.86
N TYR A 86 6.08 2.31 -16.89
CA TYR A 86 6.81 1.71 -15.77
C TYR A 86 7.70 2.77 -15.11
N GLU A 87 7.51 2.98 -13.81
CA GLU A 87 8.34 3.84 -12.97
C GLU A 87 8.75 3.09 -11.70
N ARG A 88 9.97 3.34 -11.19
CA ARG A 88 10.46 2.79 -9.93
C ARG A 88 11.23 3.85 -9.16
N PHE A 89 10.85 4.06 -7.91
CA PHE A 89 11.49 5.01 -7.02
C PHE A 89 12.45 4.30 -6.06
N VAL A 90 13.48 5.03 -5.63
CA VAL A 90 14.25 4.64 -4.44
C VAL A 90 13.41 4.93 -3.19
N ARG A 91 13.68 4.21 -2.10
CA ARG A 91 12.94 4.40 -0.85
C ARG A 91 13.08 5.86 -0.39
N PHE A 92 11.95 6.52 -0.20
CA PHE A 92 11.90 7.82 0.45
C PHE A 92 11.86 7.62 1.96
N THR A 93 12.80 8.23 2.68
CA THR A 93 12.73 8.38 4.13
C THR A 93 12.27 9.80 4.41
N LEU A 94 11.28 9.99 5.30
CA LEU A 94 10.66 11.28 5.62
C LEU A 94 11.60 12.35 6.23
N TYR A 95 12.92 12.10 6.30
CA TYR A 95 13.91 13.05 6.81
C TYR A 95 14.36 14.15 5.81
N LEU A 96 13.82 14.22 4.59
CA LEU A 96 14.31 15.20 3.59
C LEU A 96 13.58 16.56 3.59
N PHE A 97 12.61 16.80 4.50
CA PHE A 97 11.90 18.08 4.58
C PHE A 97 11.58 18.53 6.03
N LEU A 98 12.54 18.37 6.95
CA LEU A 98 12.62 19.13 8.20
C LEU A 98 13.95 19.86 8.30
#